data_AF-A0A349UR54-F1
#
_entry.id   AF-A0A349UR54-F1
#
_cell.length_a   1.000
_cell.length_b   1.000
_cell.length_c   1.000
_cell.angle_alpha   90.00
_cell.angle_beta   90.00
_cell.angle_gamma   90.00
#
_symmetry.space_group_name_H-M   'P 1'
#
loop_
_entity.id
_entity.type
_entity.pdbx_description
1 polymer ?
#
loop_
_entity_poly.entity_id
_entity_poly.type
_entity_poly.pdbx_seq_one_letter_code
_entity_poly.pdbx_strand_id
1 'polypeptide(L)'
;MDIPVPEPDFNDPKELWAFFGLAFYSAQVLEGGLINLLVAVRHNGGHISFREIESLFSKWDRKTFGQVFEEIKKHISLSNDLEIELKKSLNIRNNLAHHFFVQHNVDLLSKTGRRKMILELVDTIEFLKKTDSKLDEVWQKEWERLGITKEMREIAIQEMYREAEGPNH
;
A
#
# COMPACT_ATOMS: atom_id res chain seq x y z
N MET A 1 -6.16 -6.34 -5.50
CA MET A 1 -7.32 -5.95 -6.34
C MET A 1 -6.85 -4.82 -7.22
N ASP A 2 -6.74 -5.03 -8.53
CA ASP A 2 -6.20 -4.02 -9.43
C ASP A 2 -7.32 -3.04 -9.86
N ILE A 3 -7.61 -2.06 -9.00
CA ILE A 3 -8.58 -1.00 -9.31
C ILE A 3 -7.87 -0.02 -10.25
N PRO A 4 -8.28 0.12 -11.53
CA PRO A 4 -7.60 1.01 -12.47
C PRO A 4 -7.61 2.45 -11.95
N VAL A 5 -6.58 3.22 -12.29
CA VAL A 5 -6.55 4.65 -11.95
C VAL A 5 -7.65 5.35 -12.77
N PRO A 6 -8.62 6.01 -12.14
CA PRO A 6 -9.68 6.70 -12.88
C PRO A 6 -9.12 7.84 -13.73
N GLU A 7 -9.79 8.14 -14.84
CA GLU A 7 -9.53 9.37 -15.62
C GLU A 7 -10.10 10.58 -14.87
N PRO A 8 -9.32 11.66 -14.63
CA PRO A 8 -9.79 12.78 -13.84
C PRO A 8 -10.81 13.68 -14.57
N ASP A 9 -11.91 14.03 -13.91
CA ASP A 9 -12.78 15.15 -14.31
C ASP A 9 -12.25 16.47 -13.73
N PHE A 10 -11.47 17.18 -14.54
CA PHE A 10 -10.88 18.47 -14.17
C PHE A 10 -11.89 19.61 -13.92
N ASN A 11 -13.18 19.39 -14.21
CA ASN A 11 -14.23 20.37 -13.91
C ASN A 11 -14.91 20.11 -12.56
N ASP A 12 -14.76 18.91 -11.96
CA ASP A 12 -15.32 18.62 -10.64
C ASP A 12 -14.43 19.25 -9.55
N PRO A 13 -14.97 20.15 -8.70
CA PRO A 13 -14.21 20.74 -7.60
C PRO A 13 -13.80 19.72 -6.52
N LYS A 14 -14.41 18.53 -6.50
CA LYS A 14 -14.09 17.44 -5.56
C LYS A 14 -12.92 16.58 -6.02
N GLU A 15 -12.56 16.65 -7.30
CA GLU A 15 -11.62 15.73 -7.94
C GLU A 15 -10.26 15.70 -7.27
N LEU A 16 -9.74 16.87 -6.89
CA LEU A 16 -8.48 16.97 -6.18
C LEU A 16 -8.47 16.16 -4.87
N TRP A 17 -9.56 16.24 -4.10
CA TRP A 17 -9.68 15.55 -2.82
C TRP A 17 -9.86 14.05 -3.02
N ALA A 18 -10.62 13.65 -4.05
CA ALA A 18 -10.79 12.25 -4.42
C ALA A 18 -9.46 11.60 -4.84
N PHE A 19 -8.68 12.25 -5.70
CA PHE A 19 -7.36 11.76 -6.10
C PHE A 19 -6.35 11.80 -4.96
N PHE A 20 -6.42 12.79 -4.06
CA PHE A 20 -5.59 12.78 -2.86
C PHE A 20 -5.91 11.58 -1.97
N GLY A 21 -7.20 11.30 -1.76
CA GLY A 21 -7.67 10.12 -1.02
C GLY A 21 -7.20 8.82 -1.66
N LEU A 22 -7.29 8.71 -2.99
CA LEU A 22 -6.84 7.52 -3.73
C LEU A 22 -5.32 7.34 -3.66
N ALA A 23 -4.54 8.42 -3.75
CA ALA A 23 -3.08 8.37 -3.59
C ALA A 23 -2.69 7.94 -2.17
N PHE A 24 -3.36 8.50 -1.16
CA PHE A 24 -3.09 8.14 0.24
C PHE A 24 -3.49 6.69 0.53
N TYR A 25 -4.66 6.26 0.05
CA TYR A 25 -5.10 4.87 0.11
C TYR A 25 -4.10 3.93 -0.55
N SER A 26 -3.61 4.25 -1.75
CA SER A 26 -2.63 3.43 -2.47
C SER A 26 -1.33 3.29 -1.69
N ALA A 27 -0.90 4.35 -0.97
CA ALA A 27 0.25 4.27 -0.08
C ALA A 27 0.00 3.35 1.12
N GLN A 28 -1.22 3.35 1.68
CA GLN A 28 -1.61 2.47 2.79
C GLN A 28 -1.71 0.99 2.36
N VAL A 29 -2.19 0.71 1.14
CA VAL A 29 -2.19 -0.64 0.59
C VAL A 29 -0.76 -1.19 0.51
N LEU A 30 0.17 -0.39 -0.01
CA LEU A 30 1.59 -0.74 -0.05
C LEU A 30 2.20 -0.95 1.35
N GLU A 31 1.79 -0.17 2.36
CA GLU A 31 2.16 -0.41 3.76
C GLU A 31 1.71 -1.79 4.24
N GLY A 32 0.48 -2.18 3.91
CA GLY A 32 -0.06 -3.51 4.19
C GLY A 32 0.78 -4.62 3.54
N GLY A 33 1.17 -4.46 2.27
CA GLY A 33 2.06 -5.38 1.57
C GLY A 33 3.42 -5.54 2.26
N LEU A 34 3.99 -4.46 2.82
CA LEU A 34 5.22 -4.54 3.60
C LEU A 34 5.03 -5.29 4.92
N ILE A 35 3.89 -5.09 5.60
CA ILE A 35 3.58 -5.86 6.81
C ILE A 35 3.44 -7.34 6.47
N ASN A 36 2.77 -7.70 5.37
CA ASN A 36 2.69 -9.09 4.89
C ASN A 36 4.09 -9.70 4.72
N LEU A 37 4.98 -8.96 4.05
CA LEU A 37 6.36 -9.39 3.87
C LEU A 37 7.09 -9.56 5.21
N LEU A 38 6.95 -8.58 6.12
CA LEU A 38 7.61 -8.60 7.42
C LEU A 38 7.16 -9.79 8.27
N VAL A 39 5.86 -10.09 8.28
CA VAL A 39 5.30 -11.28 8.95
C VAL A 39 5.95 -12.54 8.39
N ALA A 40 6.07 -12.63 7.06
CA ALA A 40 6.65 -13.80 6.39
C ALA A 40 8.12 -14.01 6.78
N VAL A 41 8.94 -12.95 6.68
CA VAL A 41 10.39 -13.06 6.88
C VAL A 41 10.79 -13.15 8.36
N ARG A 42 9.96 -12.67 9.29
CA ARG A 42 10.20 -12.86 10.73
C ARG A 42 9.86 -14.25 11.22
N HIS A 43 8.98 -14.96 10.51
CA HIS A 43 8.65 -16.32 10.88
C HIS A 43 9.78 -17.25 10.45
N ASN A 44 10.60 -17.65 11.42
CA ASN A 44 11.90 -18.28 11.19
C ASN A 44 11.78 -19.78 10.89
N GLY A 45 11.00 -20.12 9.84
CA GLY A 45 10.76 -21.48 9.36
C GLY A 45 9.64 -22.23 10.10
N GLY A 46 8.91 -23.05 9.35
CA GLY A 46 7.79 -23.86 9.85
C GLY A 46 6.41 -23.25 9.56
N HIS A 47 5.35 -24.02 9.83
CA HIS A 47 3.99 -23.51 9.72
C HIS A 47 3.74 -22.41 10.75
N ILE A 48 3.18 -21.29 10.31
CA ILE A 48 2.73 -20.21 11.20
C ILE A 48 1.25 -20.43 11.54
N SER A 49 0.88 -20.28 12.81
CA SER A 49 -0.52 -20.34 13.22
C SER A 49 -1.24 -19.00 12.98
N PHE A 50 -2.55 -19.05 12.76
CA PHE A 50 -3.37 -17.84 12.58
C PHE A 50 -3.23 -16.83 13.74
N ARG A 51 -3.11 -17.32 14.97
CA ARG A 51 -2.93 -16.48 16.17
C ARG A 51 -1.58 -15.75 16.18
N GLU A 52 -0.54 -16.37 15.66
CA GLU A 52 0.79 -15.75 15.52
C GLU A 52 0.77 -14.69 14.43
N ILE A 53 0.06 -14.95 13.32
CA ILE A 53 -0.19 -13.97 12.26
C ILE A 53 -0.87 -12.72 12.86
N GLU A 54 -2.02 -12.86 13.53
CA GLU A 54 -2.75 -11.74 14.13
C GLU A 54 -1.90 -10.93 15.13
N SER A 55 -1.11 -11.63 15.95
CA SER A 55 -0.21 -10.99 16.91
C SER A 55 0.89 -10.18 16.23
N LEU A 56 1.44 -10.67 15.11
CA LEU A 56 2.45 -9.94 14.34
C LEU A 56 1.83 -8.73 13.65
N PHE A 57 0.67 -8.88 13.02
CA PHE A 57 -0.06 -7.74 12.42
C PHE A 57 -0.33 -6.66 13.47
N SER A 58 -0.94 -7.02 14.61
CA SER A 58 -1.24 -6.07 15.70
C SER A 58 -0.01 -5.30 16.24
N LYS A 59 1.16 -5.94 16.19
CA LYS A 59 2.43 -5.34 16.65
C LYS A 59 3.00 -4.34 15.63
N TRP A 60 2.89 -4.65 14.35
CA TRP A 60 3.53 -3.87 13.28
C TRP A 60 2.62 -2.81 12.67
N ASP A 61 1.31 -2.95 12.80
CA ASP A 61 0.31 -1.95 12.39
C ASP A 61 0.49 -0.61 13.14
N ARG A 62 1.12 -0.64 14.32
CA ARG A 62 1.47 0.56 15.11
C ARG A 62 2.81 1.21 14.72
N LYS A 63 3.54 0.65 13.76
CA LYS A 63 4.87 1.11 13.33
C LYS A 63 4.78 1.87 12.02
N THR A 64 5.68 2.83 11.82
CA THR A 64 5.71 3.58 10.55
C THR A 64 6.28 2.73 9.43
N PHE A 65 5.89 3.03 8.18
CA PHE A 65 6.44 2.41 6.95
C PHE A 65 7.97 2.27 7.01
N GLY A 66 8.67 3.34 7.40
CA GLY A 66 10.13 3.32 7.50
C GLY A 66 10.66 2.32 8.54
N GLN A 67 9.98 2.16 9.68
CA GLN A 67 10.37 1.18 10.71
C GLN A 67 10.16 -0.26 10.24
N VAL A 68 9.06 -0.52 9.53
CA VAL A 68 8.75 -1.83 8.94
C VAL A 68 9.80 -2.17 7.88
N PHE A 69 10.10 -1.22 6.99
CA PHE A 69 11.06 -1.40 5.91
C PHE A 69 12.48 -1.70 6.42
N GLU A 70 12.98 -0.94 7.39
CA GLU A 70 14.29 -1.18 7.99
C GLU A 70 14.35 -2.51 8.75
N GLU A 71 13.22 -3.03 9.25
CA GLU A 71 13.18 -4.35 9.86
C GLU A 71 13.27 -5.46 8.81
N ILE A 72 12.54 -5.37 7.70
CA ILE A 72 12.56 -6.38 6.61
C ILE A 72 13.99 -6.60 6.10
N LYS A 73 14.74 -5.51 5.92
CA LYS A 73 16.13 -5.53 5.44
C LYS A 73 17.11 -6.30 6.33
N LYS A 74 16.74 -6.59 7.58
CA LYS A 74 17.55 -7.43 8.49
C LYS A 74 17.40 -8.92 8.21
N HIS A 75 16.33 -9.32 7.53
CA HIS A 75 15.97 -10.72 7.30
C HIS A 75 16.19 -11.16 5.85
N ILE A 76 15.98 -10.25 4.89
CA ILE A 76 16.13 -10.56 3.46
C ILE A 76 16.80 -9.42 2.68
N SER A 77 17.40 -9.79 1.54
CA SER A 77 17.87 -8.84 0.53
C SER A 77 16.80 -8.66 -0.55
N LEU A 78 16.33 -7.43 -0.72
CA LEU A 78 15.46 -7.05 -1.83
C LEU A 78 16.29 -6.74 -3.08
N SER A 79 15.68 -6.77 -4.26
CA SER A 79 16.35 -6.24 -5.45
C SER A 79 16.61 -4.74 -5.29
N ASN A 80 17.72 -4.25 -5.85
CA ASN A 80 18.08 -2.82 -5.76
C ASN A 80 16.95 -1.92 -6.27
N ASP A 81 16.30 -2.31 -7.37
CA ASP A 81 15.19 -1.55 -7.96
C ASP A 81 14.00 -1.46 -7.00
N LEU A 82 13.60 -2.57 -6.38
CA LEU A 82 12.49 -2.58 -5.43
C LEU A 82 12.82 -1.79 -4.17
N GLU A 83 14.06 -1.87 -3.66
CA GLU A 83 14.50 -1.06 -2.52
C GLU A 83 14.44 0.44 -2.83
N ILE A 84 14.89 0.87 -4.02
CA ILE A 84 14.81 2.28 -4.44
C ILE A 84 13.35 2.73 -4.53
N GLU A 85 12.48 1.90 -5.12
CA GLU A 85 11.07 2.20 -5.27
C GLU A 85 10.32 2.27 -3.93
N LEU A 86 10.62 1.37 -2.99
CA LEU A 86 10.06 1.39 -1.63
C LEU A 86 10.51 2.62 -0.84
N LYS A 87 11.78 3.02 -0.96
CA LYS A 87 12.28 4.27 -0.36
C LYS A 87 11.58 5.49 -0.95
N LYS A 88 11.36 5.52 -2.27
CA LYS A 88 10.61 6.59 -2.92
C LYS A 88 9.15 6.61 -2.44
N SER A 89 8.53 5.45 -2.29
CA SER A 89 7.16 5.31 -1.78
C SER A 89 7.01 5.84 -0.35
N LEU A 90 7.98 5.55 0.53
CA LEU A 90 8.04 6.12 1.88
C LEU A 90 8.07 7.65 1.85
N ASN A 91 8.90 8.23 0.99
CA ASN A 91 9.01 9.69 0.85
C ASN A 91 7.70 10.29 0.32
N ILE A 92 7.07 9.65 -0.67
CA ILE A 92 5.76 10.04 -1.19
C ILE A 92 4.72 10.06 -0.07
N ARG A 93 4.60 8.98 0.71
CA ARG A 93 3.64 8.89 1.82
C ARG A 93 3.86 9.98 2.85
N ASN A 94 5.11 10.24 3.23
CA ASN A 94 5.45 11.33 4.16
C ASN A 94 5.07 12.70 3.58
N ASN A 95 5.30 12.90 2.28
CA ASN A 95 4.90 14.12 1.58
C ASN A 95 3.38 14.30 1.59
N LEU A 96 2.62 13.27 1.22
CA LEU A 96 1.15 13.29 1.24
C LEU A 96 0.61 13.60 2.65
N ALA A 97 1.17 12.98 3.69
CA ALA A 97 0.72 13.13 5.06
C ALA A 97 0.98 14.53 5.66
N HIS A 98 2.07 15.19 5.26
CA HIS A 98 2.57 16.36 6.00
C HIS A 98 2.79 17.61 5.16
N HIS A 99 3.03 17.48 3.86
CA HIS A 99 3.61 18.57 3.06
C HIS A 99 2.86 18.90 1.76
N PHE A 100 2.11 17.95 1.19
CA PHE A 100 1.50 18.10 -0.13
C PHE A 100 0.69 19.40 -0.27
N PHE A 101 -0.32 19.62 0.57
CA PHE A 101 -1.14 20.84 0.46
C PHE A 101 -0.38 22.13 0.81
N VAL A 102 0.65 22.05 1.66
CA VAL A 102 1.48 23.21 2.00
C VAL A 102 2.35 23.62 0.82
N GLN A 103 2.94 22.66 0.11
CA GLN A 103 3.75 22.89 -1.09
C GLN A 103 2.93 23.42 -2.26
N HIS A 104 1.65 23.04 -2.34
CA HIS A 104 0.72 23.44 -3.40
C HIS A 104 -0.27 24.53 -2.98
N ASN A 105 0.01 25.28 -1.92
CA ASN A 105 -0.91 26.29 -1.39
C ASN A 105 -1.35 27.34 -2.43
N VAL A 106 -0.45 27.76 -3.33
CA VAL A 106 -0.75 28.68 -4.45
C VAL A 106 -1.46 27.96 -5.59
N ASP A 107 -1.02 26.75 -5.93
CA ASP A 107 -1.62 25.93 -6.99
C ASP A 107 -3.12 25.70 -6.71
N LEU A 108 -3.47 25.45 -5.45
CA LEU A 108 -4.83 25.20 -4.98
C LEU A 108 -5.81 26.34 -5.32
N LEU A 109 -5.33 27.58 -5.40
CA LEU A 109 -6.15 28.77 -5.61
C LEU A 109 -6.65 28.93 -7.05
N SER A 110 -6.08 28.19 -8.01
CA SER A 110 -6.42 28.32 -9.42
C SER A 110 -6.91 27.00 -10.02
N LYS A 111 -7.72 27.08 -11.08
CA LYS A 111 -8.14 25.88 -11.83
C LYS A 111 -6.92 25.14 -12.41
N THR A 112 -6.00 25.86 -13.03
CA THR A 112 -4.80 25.28 -13.65
C THR A 112 -3.88 24.62 -12.62
N GLY A 113 -3.68 25.25 -11.46
CA GLY A 113 -2.87 24.68 -10.38
C GLY A 113 -3.51 23.43 -9.78
N ARG A 114 -4.83 23.41 -9.54
CA ARG A 114 -5.53 22.17 -9.13
C ARG A 114 -5.41 21.05 -10.16
N ARG A 115 -5.47 21.36 -11.46
CA ARG A 115 -5.23 20.36 -12.53
C ARG A 115 -3.83 19.75 -12.44
N LYS A 116 -2.81 20.58 -12.19
CA LYS A 116 -1.43 20.12 -11.98
C LYS A 116 -1.32 19.20 -10.76
N MET A 117 -1.95 19.58 -9.64
CA MET A 117 -1.98 18.75 -8.43
C MET A 117 -2.65 17.39 -8.68
N ILE A 118 -3.76 17.35 -9.43
CA ILE A 118 -4.45 16.10 -9.80
C ILE A 118 -3.53 15.21 -10.65
N LEU A 119 -2.85 15.75 -11.65
CA LEU A 119 -1.92 14.98 -12.48
C LEU A 119 -0.76 14.40 -11.67
N GLU A 120 -0.18 15.18 -10.75
CA GLU A 120 0.85 14.68 -9.84
C GLU A 120 0.35 13.52 -8.95
N LEU A 121 -0.92 13.58 -8.52
CA LEU A 121 -1.55 12.50 -7.76
C LEU A 121 -1.80 11.26 -8.62
N VAL A 122 -2.20 11.41 -9.89
CA VAL A 122 -2.32 10.30 -10.86
C VAL A 122 -0.98 9.58 -11.00
N ASP A 123 0.10 10.30 -11.30
CA ASP A 123 1.45 9.74 -11.44
C ASP A 123 1.90 9.04 -10.14
N THR A 124 1.53 9.63 -9.00
CA THR A 124 1.81 9.06 -7.67
C THR A 124 1.08 7.74 -7.47
N ILE A 125 -0.21 7.67 -7.81
CA ILE A 125 -1.02 6.44 -7.69
C ILE A 125 -0.44 5.35 -8.58
N GLU A 126 -0.14 5.65 -9.85
CA GLU A 126 0.43 4.68 -10.78
C GLU A 126 1.77 4.13 -10.28
N PHE A 127 2.63 5.01 -9.77
CA PHE A 127 3.90 4.62 -9.17
C PHE A 127 3.71 3.68 -7.97
N LEU A 128 2.85 4.07 -7.01
CA LEU A 128 2.59 3.28 -5.81
C LEU A 128 2.02 1.90 -6.15
N LYS A 129 1.03 1.84 -7.05
CA LYS A 129 0.43 0.58 -7.49
C LYS A 129 1.43 -0.32 -8.20
N LYS A 130 2.31 0.23 -9.04
CA LYS A 130 3.37 -0.54 -9.69
C LYS A 130 4.37 -1.12 -8.69
N THR A 131 4.77 -0.33 -7.69
CA THR A 131 5.65 -0.80 -6.62
C THR A 131 4.98 -1.87 -5.76
N ASP A 132 3.69 -1.71 -5.48
CA ASP A 132 2.88 -2.68 -4.75
C ASP A 132 2.81 -4.02 -5.48
N SER A 133 2.51 -4.03 -6.79
CA SER A 133 2.51 -5.27 -7.58
C SER A 133 3.83 -6.03 -7.54
N LYS A 134 4.97 -5.32 -7.53
CA LYS A 134 6.29 -5.95 -7.38
C LYS A 134 6.52 -6.51 -5.98
N LEU A 135 6.04 -5.80 -4.97
CA LEU A 135 6.13 -6.26 -3.57
C LEU A 135 5.24 -7.49 -3.34
N ASP A 136 4.07 -7.53 -3.97
CA ASP A 136 3.14 -8.65 -3.98
C ASP A 136 3.80 -9.96 -4.40
N GLU A 137 4.55 -9.93 -5.50
CA GLU A 137 5.30 -11.09 -5.96
C GLU A 137 6.30 -11.62 -4.91
N VAL A 138 6.90 -10.71 -4.13
CA VAL A 138 7.89 -11.07 -3.10
C VAL A 138 7.21 -11.69 -1.88
N TRP A 139 6.21 -11.01 -1.30
CA TRP A 139 5.61 -11.53 -0.07
C TRP A 139 4.77 -12.78 -0.33
N GLN A 140 4.11 -12.90 -1.48
CA GLN A 140 3.34 -14.10 -1.82
C GLN A 140 4.25 -15.33 -1.91
N LYS A 141 5.43 -15.18 -2.50
CA LYS A 141 6.44 -16.24 -2.56
C LYS A 141 6.95 -16.65 -1.18
N GLU A 142 7.16 -15.69 -0.27
CA GLU A 142 7.57 -16.02 1.09
C GLU A 142 6.43 -16.68 1.88
N TRP A 143 5.17 -16.28 1.68
CA TRP A 143 4.00 -16.93 2.30
C TRP A 143 3.81 -18.37 1.82
N GLU A 144 4.05 -18.65 0.54
CA GLU A 144 4.01 -20.01 0.00
C GLU A 144 5.05 -20.92 0.65
N ARG A 145 6.25 -20.40 0.97
CA ARG A 145 7.27 -21.15 1.72
C ARG A 145 6.84 -21.48 3.15
N LEU A 146 5.91 -20.70 3.73
CA LEU A 146 5.32 -20.97 5.04
C LEU A 146 4.11 -21.93 4.97
N GLY A 147 3.77 -22.41 3.76
CA GLY A 147 2.63 -23.30 3.53
C GLY A 147 1.29 -22.57 3.43
N ILE A 148 1.28 -21.23 3.30
CA ILE A 148 0.07 -20.47 3.03
C ILE A 148 -0.10 -20.40 1.52
N THR A 149 -0.94 -21.27 0.96
CA THR A 149 -1.13 -21.35 -0.50
C THR A 149 -1.97 -20.19 -1.03
N LYS A 150 -1.95 -20.01 -2.35
CA LYS A 150 -2.79 -19.03 -3.03
C LYS A 150 -4.27 -19.26 -2.75
N GLU A 151 -4.73 -20.51 -2.77
CA GLU A 151 -6.12 -20.87 -2.51
C GLU A 151 -6.56 -20.47 -1.09
N MET A 152 -5.69 -20.67 -0.09
CA MET A 152 -5.98 -20.24 1.29
C MET A 152 -6.14 -18.71 1.38
N ARG A 153 -5.29 -17.96 0.68
CA ARG A 153 -5.40 -16.48 0.61
C ARG A 153 -6.69 -16.05 -0.09
N GLU A 154 -7.04 -16.71 -1.18
CA GLU A 154 -8.28 -16.43 -1.91
C GLU A 154 -9.52 -16.71 -1.07
N ILE A 155 -9.56 -17.82 -0.32
CA ILE A 155 -10.65 -18.14 0.61
C ILE A 155 -10.80 -17.04 1.67
N ALA A 156 -9.69 -16.61 2.29
CA ALA A 156 -9.71 -15.55 3.29
C ALA A 156 -10.24 -14.22 2.70
N ILE A 157 -9.82 -13.87 1.49
CA ILE A 157 -10.34 -12.69 0.77
C ILE A 157 -11.85 -12.83 0.50
N GLN A 158 -12.32 -14.01 0.09
CA GLN A 158 -13.74 -14.25 -0.16
C GLN A 158 -14.59 -14.15 1.12
N GLU A 159 -14.07 -14.59 2.25
CA GLU A 159 -14.72 -14.41 3.55
C GLU A 159 -14.84 -12.91 3.90
N MET A 160 -13.77 -12.14 3.71
CA MET A 160 -13.81 -10.68 3.89
C MET A 160 -14.86 -10.01 2.99
N TYR A 161 -15.03 -10.46 1.74
CA TYR A 161 -16.09 -9.94 0.87
C TYR A 161 -17.49 -10.25 1.39
N ARG A 162 -17.73 -11.50 1.84
CA ARG A 162 -19.04 -11.88 2.41
C ARG A 162 -19.38 -11.07 3.65
N GLU A 163 -18.38 -10.75 4.48
CA GLU A 163 -18.56 -9.88 5.64
C GLU A 163 -18.88 -8.44 5.22
N ALA A 164 -18.19 -7.92 4.20
CA ALA A 164 -18.38 -6.55 3.70
C ALA A 164 -19.73 -6.33 2.99
N GLU A 165 -20.23 -7.33 2.25
CA GLU A 165 -21.54 -7.28 1.57
C GLU A 165 -22.71 -7.45 2.56
N GLY A 166 -22.45 -7.99 3.75
CA GLY A 166 -23.47 -8.29 4.76
C GLY A 166 -24.43 -9.41 4.32
N PRO A 167 -25.27 -9.94 5.22
CA PRO A 167 -26.35 -10.83 4.81
C PRO A 167 -27.35 -10.02 3.98
N ASN A 168 -27.50 -10.35 2.69
CA ASN A 168 -28.57 -9.84 1.81
C ASN A 168 -29.88 -9.71 2.62
N HIS A 169 -30.31 -8.48 2.91
CA HIS A 169 -31.58 -8.17 3.58
C HIS A 169 -32.69 -8.06 2.53
#